data_AF-A0A1Y5S0R0-F1
#
_entry.id   AF-A0A1Y5S0R0-F1
#
_cell.length_a   1.000
_cell.length_b   1.000
_cell.length_c   1.000
_cell.angle_alpha   90.00
_cell.angle_beta   90.00
_cell.angle_gamma   90.00
#
_symmetry.space_group_name_H-M   'P 1'
#
loop_
_entity.id
_entity.type
_entity.pdbx_description
1 polymer ?
#
loop_
_entity_poly.entity_id
_entity_poly.type
_entity_poly.pdbx_seq_one_letter_code
_entity_poly.pdbx_strand_id
1 'polypeptide(L)'
;MDPTPAILAGVQDDNNDDWENRLIETACKIEGRYGQLTQLLQMSKQFLVNETSDLKLTTNRDTGEAGMKFINEHKGLNGQPLNLPNLIIIAIPVFLNGPLYRMPVRFRYRKSGGQVKFILSIDNPEKAFEASFDESLDLAVAHTDLTLFKGTPEA
;
A
#
# COMPACT_ATOMS: atom_id res chain seq x y z
N MET A 1 1.32 13.85 0.51
CA MET A 1 -0.08 14.26 0.22
C MET A 1 -0.97 13.38 1.06
N ASP A 2 -2.00 13.96 1.67
CA ASP A 2 -3.05 13.17 2.31
C ASP A 2 -4.04 12.68 1.26
N PRO A 3 -4.62 11.48 1.43
CA PRO A 3 -5.68 11.00 0.55
C PRO A 3 -6.91 11.91 0.65
N THR A 4 -7.49 12.27 -0.50
CA THR A 4 -8.73 13.05 -0.60
C THR A 4 -9.90 12.31 0.07
N PRO A 5 -10.96 13.00 0.53
CA PRO A 5 -12.13 12.33 1.12
C PRO A 5 -12.75 11.22 0.24
N ALA A 6 -12.74 11.37 -1.09
CA ALA A 6 -13.20 10.35 -2.03
C ALA A 6 -12.38 9.04 -1.93
N ILE A 7 -11.05 9.16 -1.83
CA ILE A 7 -10.12 8.03 -1.70
C ILE A 7 -10.30 7.32 -0.35
N LEU A 8 -10.65 8.05 0.70
CA LEU A 8 -10.93 7.49 2.02
C LEU A 8 -12.29 6.78 2.07
N ALA A 9 -13.28 7.30 1.34
CA ALA A 9 -14.60 6.68 1.23
C ALA A 9 -14.60 5.44 0.33
N GLY A 10 -13.68 5.35 -0.64
CA GLY A 10 -13.56 4.22 -1.56
C GLY A 10 -14.71 4.13 -2.57
N VAL A 11 -15.40 5.25 -2.84
CA VAL A 11 -16.54 5.31 -3.77
C VAL A 11 -16.08 5.95 -5.08
N GLN A 12 -16.22 5.21 -6.18
CA GLN A 12 -16.02 5.74 -7.52
C GLN A 12 -17.19 6.66 -7.88
N ASP A 13 -16.88 7.85 -8.38
CA ASP A 13 -17.84 8.86 -8.81
C ASP A 13 -17.29 9.54 -10.08
N ASP A 14 -18.19 9.89 -11.00
CA ASP A 14 -17.86 10.60 -12.25
C ASP A 14 -17.40 12.04 -11.97
N ASN A 15 -17.65 12.58 -10.78
CA ASN A 15 -17.17 13.89 -10.34
C ASN A 15 -15.74 13.89 -9.80
N ASN A 16 -15.14 12.71 -9.56
CA ASN A 16 -13.76 12.62 -9.07
C ASN A 16 -12.77 12.76 -10.22
N ASP A 17 -11.57 13.27 -9.92
CA ASP A 17 -10.51 13.31 -10.92
C ASP A 17 -10.07 11.89 -11.32
N ASP A 18 -9.60 11.72 -12.57
CA ASP A 18 -9.14 10.43 -13.11
C ASP A 18 -8.06 9.76 -12.25
N TRP A 19 -7.23 10.52 -11.54
CA TRP A 19 -6.21 9.97 -10.66
C TRP A 19 -6.78 9.42 -9.34
N GLU A 20 -7.89 9.97 -8.85
CA GLU A 20 -8.58 9.50 -7.65
C GLU A 20 -9.31 8.19 -7.93
N ASN A 21 -10.04 8.14 -9.04
CA ASN A 21 -10.74 6.93 -9.48
C ASN A 21 -9.77 5.76 -9.71
N ARG A 22 -8.59 6.02 -10.29
CA ARG A 22 -7.52 5.00 -10.41
C ARG A 22 -7.02 4.50 -9.05
N LEU A 23 -6.80 5.40 -8.09
CA LEU A 23 -6.34 4.99 -6.75
C LEU A 23 -7.41 4.20 -5.98
N ILE A 24 -8.69 4.57 -6.16
CA ILE A 24 -9.84 3.85 -5.59
C ILE A 24 -9.96 2.47 -6.23
N GLU A 25 -9.82 2.37 -7.56
CA GLU A 25 -9.83 1.08 -8.27
C GLU A 25 -8.70 0.16 -7.77
N THR A 26 -7.48 0.68 -7.64
CA THR A 26 -6.35 -0.07 -7.10
C THR A 26 -6.61 -0.52 -5.66
N ALA A 27 -7.18 0.35 -4.81
CA ALA A 27 -7.55 -0.04 -3.45
C ALA A 27 -8.64 -1.12 -3.42
N CYS A 28 -9.64 -1.05 -4.31
CA CYS A 28 -10.67 -2.08 -4.43
C CYS A 28 -10.08 -3.43 -4.83
N LYS A 29 -9.16 -3.46 -5.82
CA LYS A 29 -8.49 -4.70 -6.28
C LYS A 29 -7.61 -5.33 -5.20
N ILE A 30 -7.06 -4.51 -4.30
CA ILE A 30 -6.12 -4.92 -3.26
C ILE A 30 -6.81 -5.14 -1.91
N GLU A 31 -8.11 -4.85 -1.81
CA GLU A 31 -8.86 -4.77 -0.55
C GLU A 31 -8.15 -3.87 0.48
N GLY A 32 -7.73 -2.71 -0.01
CA GLY A 32 -6.92 -1.73 0.69
C GLY A 32 -7.71 -0.59 1.31
N ARG A 33 -7.20 -0.05 2.42
CA ARG A 33 -7.64 1.19 3.08
C ARG A 33 -6.47 2.15 3.14
N TYR A 34 -6.64 3.32 2.53
CA TYR A 34 -5.64 4.37 2.58
C TYR A 34 -5.60 5.01 3.97
N GLY A 35 -4.39 5.14 4.52
CA GLY A 35 -4.13 5.89 5.75
C GLY A 35 -3.80 7.35 5.47
N GLN A 36 -4.20 8.23 6.39
CA GLN A 36 -3.74 9.62 6.42
C GLN A 36 -2.35 9.74 7.05
N LEU A 37 -1.60 10.79 6.71
CA LEU A 37 -0.27 11.05 7.26
C LEU A 37 -0.31 11.24 8.79
N THR A 38 -1.33 11.95 9.30
CA THR A 38 -1.55 12.17 10.73
C THR A 38 -1.69 10.84 11.49
N GLN A 39 -2.46 9.91 10.93
CA GLN A 39 -2.64 8.57 11.48
C GLN A 39 -1.32 7.78 11.48
N LEU A 40 -0.54 7.85 10.41
CA LEU A 40 0.77 7.19 10.32
C LEU A 40 1.79 7.78 11.31
N LEU A 41 1.82 9.11 11.47
CA LEU A 41 2.70 9.79 12.42
C LEU A 41 2.34 9.46 13.87
N GLN A 42 1.04 9.39 14.19
CA GLN A 42 0.57 8.96 15.49
C GLN A 42 0.98 7.51 15.76
N MET A 43 0.81 6.63 14.78
CA MET A 43 1.29 5.25 14.87
C MET A 43 2.79 5.18 15.09
N SER A 44 3.60 5.89 14.30
CA SER A 44 5.06 5.87 14.47
C SER A 44 5.51 6.28 15.89
N LYS A 45 4.74 7.13 16.58
CA LYS A 45 5.03 7.58 17.94
C LYS A 45 4.53 6.63 19.03
N GLN A 46 3.42 5.91 18.80
CA GLN A 46 2.69 5.15 19.82
C GLN A 46 2.36 3.72 19.39
N PHE A 47 3.13 3.13 18.47
CA PHE A 47 2.86 1.78 17.98
C PHE A 47 3.14 0.73 19.06
N LEU A 48 2.09 0.24 19.70
CA LEU A 48 2.13 -0.89 20.61
C LEU A 48 1.30 -2.03 20.03
N VAL A 49 1.93 -3.18 19.83
CA VAL A 49 1.28 -4.42 19.40
C VAL A 49 1.44 -5.44 20.51
N ASN A 50 0.33 -5.74 21.17
CA ASN A 50 0.24 -6.81 22.15
C ASN A 50 -0.17 -8.08 21.41
N GLU A 51 0.70 -9.09 21.38
CA GLU A 51 0.38 -10.38 20.79
C GLU A 51 -0.04 -11.32 21.92
N THR A 52 -1.28 -11.79 21.87
CA THR A 52 -1.75 -12.86 22.74
C THR A 52 -1.72 -14.14 21.90
N SER A 53 -0.85 -15.08 22.26
CA SER A 53 -0.74 -16.39 21.61
C SER A 53 -1.47 -17.42 22.47
N ASP A 54 -2.67 -17.79 22.06
CA ASP A 54 -3.46 -18.81 22.76
C ASP A 54 -3.23 -20.17 22.09
N LEU A 55 -2.67 -21.10 22.88
CA LEU A 55 -2.46 -22.49 22.49
C LEU A 55 -3.63 -23.33 23.00
N LYS A 56 -4.61 -23.61 22.12
CA LYS A 56 -5.73 -24.50 22.45
C LYS A 56 -5.38 -25.93 22.06
N LEU A 57 -5.03 -26.74 23.05
CA LEU A 57 -4.91 -28.19 22.93
C LEU A 57 -6.30 -28.79 23.16
N THR A 58 -6.92 -29.28 22.10
CA THR A 58 -8.16 -30.05 22.21
C THR A 58 -7.78 -31.52 22.09
N THR A 59 -7.86 -32.26 23.20
CA THR A 59 -7.57 -33.70 23.20
C THR A 59 -8.88 -34.45 23.32
N ASN A 60 -9.19 -35.29 22.32
CA ASN A 60 -10.31 -36.21 22.43
C ASN A 60 -9.80 -37.49 23.11
N ARG A 61 -10.19 -37.68 24.39
CA ARG A 61 -9.67 -38.78 25.22
C ARG A 61 -10.12 -40.17 24.72
N ASP A 62 -11.13 -40.24 23.86
CA ASP A 62 -11.68 -41.50 23.36
C ASP A 62 -10.98 -42.00 22.08
N THR A 63 -10.44 -41.10 21.26
CA THR A 63 -9.78 -41.43 19.97
C THR A 63 -8.26 -41.20 19.97
N GLY A 64 -7.72 -40.53 20.98
CA GLY A 64 -6.29 -40.18 21.06
C GLY A 64 -5.87 -39.06 20.10
N GLU A 65 -6.80 -38.47 19.35
CA GLU A 65 -6.52 -37.36 18.44
C GLU A 65 -6.31 -36.05 19.22
N ALA A 66 -5.19 -35.39 18.95
CA ALA A 66 -4.84 -34.09 19.52
C ALA A 66 -4.86 -33.03 18.41
N GLY A 67 -5.81 -32.10 18.49
CA GLY A 67 -5.85 -30.92 17.64
C GLY A 67 -5.13 -29.77 18.33
N MET A 68 -4.03 -29.29 17.73
CA MET A 68 -3.26 -28.14 18.22
C MET A 68 -3.61 -26.90 17.39
N LYS A 69 -4.38 -25.97 17.98
CA LYS A 69 -4.75 -24.72 17.32
C LYS A 69 -3.98 -23.55 17.94
N PHE A 70 -3.10 -22.95 17.16
CA PHE A 70 -2.44 -21.68 17.49
C PHE A 70 -3.32 -20.53 16.98
N ILE A 71 -3.73 -19.65 17.89
CA ILE A 71 -4.44 -18.41 17.54
C ILE A 71 -3.55 -17.25 17.99
N ASN A 72 -2.99 -16.52 17.02
CA ASN A 72 -2.24 -15.30 17.30
C ASN A 72 -3.14 -14.09 17.08
N GLU A 73 -3.56 -13.44 18.16
CA GLU A 73 -4.35 -12.20 18.11
C GLU A 73 -3.44 -10.99 18.36
N HIS A 74 -3.50 -10.00 17.47
CA HIS A 74 -2.81 -8.72 17.63
C HIS A 74 -3.78 -7.67 18.18
N LYS A 75 -3.56 -7.21 19.41
CA LYS A 75 -4.39 -6.24 20.12
C LYS A 75 -3.67 -4.90 20.26
N GLY A 76 -4.41 -3.79 20.12
CA GLY A 76 -3.91 -2.44 20.35
C GLY A 76 -3.87 -2.05 21.83
N LEU A 77 -3.59 -0.77 22.11
CA LEU A 77 -3.43 -0.17 23.45
C LEU A 77 -4.55 -0.52 24.44
N ASN A 78 -5.79 -0.68 23.96
CA ASN A 78 -7.00 -0.81 24.78
C ASN A 78 -7.72 -2.16 24.58
N GLY A 79 -7.06 -3.18 24.02
CA GLY A 79 -7.69 -4.46 23.71
C GLY A 79 -8.63 -4.44 22.49
N GLN A 80 -8.80 -3.27 21.85
CA GLN A 80 -9.52 -3.16 20.58
C GLN A 80 -8.72 -3.77 19.41
N PRO A 81 -9.41 -4.30 18.38
CA PRO A 81 -8.75 -4.80 17.17
C PRO A 81 -7.94 -3.68 16.51
N LEU A 82 -6.67 -3.98 16.19
CA LEU A 82 -5.76 -3.01 15.59
C LEU A 82 -6.21 -2.70 14.15
N ASN A 83 -6.86 -1.55 13.96
CA ASN A 83 -7.28 -1.10 12.64
C ASN A 83 -6.15 -0.30 11.98
N LEU A 84 -5.23 -1.03 11.33
CA LEU A 84 -4.10 -0.43 10.63
C LEU A 84 -4.45 -0.14 9.17
N PRO A 85 -4.13 1.06 8.63
CA PRO A 85 -4.14 1.24 7.19
C PRO A 85 -3.12 0.30 6.53
N ASN A 86 -3.47 -0.26 5.37
CA ASN A 86 -2.61 -1.17 4.61
C ASN A 86 -2.11 -0.54 3.30
N LEU A 87 -2.61 0.64 2.93
CA LEU A 87 -2.15 1.43 1.79
C LEU A 87 -1.82 2.87 2.23
N ILE A 88 -0.80 3.45 1.61
CA ILE A 88 -0.43 4.86 1.74
C ILE A 88 -0.15 5.41 0.34
N ILE A 89 -0.27 6.72 0.14
CA ILE A 89 0.07 7.37 -1.14
C ILE A 89 1.40 8.08 -0.98
N ILE A 90 2.32 7.80 -1.90
CA ILE A 90 3.61 8.50 -2.00
C ILE A 90 3.66 9.24 -3.33
N ALA A 91 4.13 10.48 -3.31
CA ALA A 91 4.37 11.29 -4.51
C ALA A 91 5.88 11.48 -4.70
N ILE A 92 6.46 10.81 -5.69
CA ILE A 92 7.91 10.83 -5.98
C ILE A 92 8.11 11.03 -7.48
N PRO A 93 9.12 11.81 -7.90
CA PRO A 93 9.43 11.92 -9.32
C PRO A 93 10.14 10.65 -9.80
N VAL A 94 9.74 10.13 -10.97
CA VAL A 94 10.37 8.94 -11.56
C VAL A 94 11.74 9.28 -12.13
N PHE A 95 11.82 10.36 -12.91
CA PHE A 95 13.09 10.93 -13.39
C PHE A 95 13.53 12.12 -12.54
N LEU A 96 14.83 12.40 -12.54
CA LEU A 96 15.39 13.55 -11.83
C LEU A 96 14.76 14.85 -12.35
N ASN A 97 14.22 15.66 -11.45
CA ASN A 97 13.49 16.90 -11.76
C ASN A 97 12.24 16.72 -12.66
N GLY A 98 11.72 15.50 -12.77
CA GLY A 98 10.50 15.21 -13.50
C GLY A 98 9.22 15.53 -12.69
N PRO A 99 8.05 15.33 -13.31
CA PRO A 99 6.77 15.46 -12.64
C PRO A 99 6.61 14.42 -11.51
N LEU A 100 5.81 14.77 -10.50
CA LEU A 100 5.57 13.91 -9.33
C LEU A 100 4.50 12.86 -9.66
N TYR A 101 4.85 11.59 -9.55
CA TYR A 101 3.91 10.48 -9.71
C TYR A 101 3.39 10.02 -8.36
N ARG A 102 2.05 9.97 -8.24
CA ARG A 102 1.35 9.45 -7.07
C ARG A 102 1.23 7.93 -7.21
N MET A 103 1.89 7.21 -6.30
CA MET A 103 1.92 5.75 -6.30
C MET A 103 1.30 5.20 -5.01
N PRO A 104 0.40 4.22 -5.10
CA PRO A 104 -0.06 3.48 -3.94
C PRO A 104 1.05 2.58 -3.43
N VAL A 105 1.31 2.64 -2.13
CA VAL A 105 2.33 1.84 -1.45
C VAL A 105 1.67 1.00 -0.39
N ARG A 106 1.85 -0.31 -0.51
CA ARG A 106 1.38 -1.27 0.48
C ARG A 106 2.24 -1.17 1.73
N PHE A 107 1.58 -0.87 2.83
CA PHE A 107 2.16 -0.79 4.16
C PHE A 107 1.83 -2.07 4.93
N ARG A 108 2.87 -2.82 5.29
CA ARG A 108 2.76 -4.02 6.12
C ARG A 108 3.68 -3.90 7.31
N TYR A 109 3.34 -4.59 8.38
CA TYR A 109 4.23 -4.77 9.52
C TYR A 109 4.36 -6.25 9.83
N ARG A 110 5.50 -6.62 10.42
CA ARG A 110 5.74 -7.94 10.97
C ARG A 110 6.40 -7.77 12.33
N LYS A 111 5.84 -8.43 13.34
CA LYS A 111 6.49 -8.59 14.63
C LYS A 111 7.50 -9.75 14.55
N SER A 112 8.67 -9.58 15.13
CA SER A 112 9.70 -10.61 15.27
C SER A 112 10.35 -10.46 16.64
N GLY A 113 9.98 -11.35 17.58
CA GLY A 113 10.37 -11.23 18.98
C GLY A 113 9.89 -9.91 19.59
N GLY A 114 10.81 -9.14 20.18
CA GLY A 114 10.54 -7.81 20.74
C GLY A 114 10.59 -6.66 19.73
N GLN A 115 10.83 -6.93 18.44
CA GLN A 115 10.96 -5.89 17.41
C GLN A 115 9.79 -5.91 16.41
N VAL A 116 9.47 -4.73 15.88
CA VAL A 116 8.52 -4.55 14.79
C VAL A 116 9.28 -4.10 13.54
N LYS A 117 9.07 -4.77 12.42
CA LYS A 117 9.59 -4.38 11.11
C LYS A 117 8.45 -3.88 10.23
N PHE A 118 8.61 -2.70 9.66
CA PHE A 118 7.69 -2.16 8.65
C PHE A 118 8.22 -2.47 7.25
N ILE A 119 7.33 -2.88 6.36
CA ILE A 119 7.62 -3.24 4.98
C ILE A 119 6.75 -2.37 4.09
N LEU A 120 7.42 -1.59 3.24
CA LEU A 120 6.80 -0.75 2.22
C LEU A 120 7.00 -1.43 0.86
N SER A 121 5.95 -1.58 0.07
CA SER A 121 6.03 -2.14 -1.27
C SER A 121 5.18 -1.30 -2.21
N ILE A 122 5.81 -0.70 -3.22
CA ILE A 122 5.09 0.10 -4.22
C ILE A 122 4.25 -0.84 -5.08
N ASP A 123 2.98 -0.50 -5.26
CA ASP A 123 2.10 -1.25 -6.15
C ASP A 123 2.28 -0.77 -7.59
N ASN A 124 2.58 -1.73 -8.47
CA ASN A 124 2.74 -1.56 -9.91
C ASN A 124 3.56 -0.32 -10.36
N PRO A 125 4.84 -0.22 -9.93
CA PRO A 125 5.70 0.94 -10.27
C PRO A 125 5.98 1.07 -11.76
N GLU A 126 5.87 -0.03 -12.52
CA GLU A 126 6.14 -0.08 -13.96
C GLU A 126 5.22 0.86 -14.74
N LYS A 127 3.94 0.93 -14.38
CA LYS A 127 2.99 1.87 -15.02
C LYS A 127 3.35 3.33 -14.81
N ALA A 128 3.86 3.67 -13.63
CA ALA A 128 4.32 5.04 -13.35
C ALA A 128 5.58 5.35 -14.17
N PHE A 129 6.44 4.35 -14.38
CA PHE A 129 7.62 4.47 -15.22
C PHE A 129 7.26 4.66 -16.70
N GLU A 130 6.39 3.82 -17.26
CA GLU A 130 5.93 3.94 -18.64
C GLU A 130 5.27 5.29 -18.91
N ALA A 131 4.36 5.72 -18.04
CA ALA A 131 3.71 7.03 -18.16
C ALA A 131 4.74 8.17 -18.12
N SER A 132 5.73 8.09 -17.21
CA SER A 132 6.79 9.09 -17.14
C SER A 132 7.73 9.08 -18.34
N PHE A 133 7.96 7.91 -18.90
CA PHE A 133 8.78 7.76 -20.09
C PHE A 133 8.09 8.39 -21.29
N ASP A 134 6.84 8.03 -21.55
CA ASP A 134 6.08 8.58 -22.68
C ASP A 134 5.90 10.10 -22.56
N GLU A 135 5.59 10.63 -21.36
CA GLU A 135 5.53 12.07 -21.13
C GLU A 135 6.88 12.77 -21.37
N SER A 136 7.99 12.13 -21.00
CA SER A 136 9.34 12.68 -21.27
C SER A 136 9.67 12.70 -22.76
N LEU A 137 9.21 11.69 -23.52
CA LEU A 137 9.36 11.66 -24.97
C LEU A 137 8.56 12.77 -25.64
N ASP A 138 7.30 12.96 -25.21
CA ASP A 138 6.43 14.02 -25.72
C ASP A 138 7.03 15.41 -25.46
N LEU A 139 7.56 15.64 -24.25
CA LEU A 139 8.27 16.87 -23.90
C LEU A 139 9.51 17.07 -24.76
N ALA A 140 10.31 16.02 -25.00
CA ALA A 140 11.50 16.10 -25.83
C ALA A 140 11.14 16.49 -27.28
N VAL A 141 10.10 15.88 -27.87
CA VAL A 141 9.62 16.22 -29.22
C VAL A 141 9.12 17.65 -29.27
N ALA A 142 8.26 18.05 -28.32
CA ALA A 142 7.68 19.38 -28.27
C ALA A 142 8.71 20.51 -28.10
N HIS A 143 9.81 20.24 -27.39
CA HIS A 143 10.86 21.24 -27.16
C HIS A 143 11.98 21.24 -28.20
N THR A 144 12.18 20.14 -28.92
CA THR A 144 13.27 20.03 -29.90
C THR A 144 12.81 20.13 -31.35
N ASP A 145 11.51 19.96 -31.62
CA ASP A 145 10.93 19.84 -32.97
C ASP A 145 11.61 18.77 -33.85
N LEU A 146 12.31 17.81 -33.22
CA LEU A 146 13.02 16.72 -33.91
C LEU A 146 12.19 15.44 -33.92
N THR A 147 12.35 14.65 -34.98
CA THR A 147 11.70 13.33 -35.11
C THR A 147 12.22 12.37 -34.05
N LEU A 148 11.29 11.76 -33.32
CA LEU A 148 11.59 10.73 -32.32
C LEU A 148 11.89 9.38 -32.97
N PHE A 149 12.99 8.74 -32.56
CA PHE A 149 13.33 7.38 -32.96
C PHE A 149 13.23 6.44 -31.76
N LYS A 150 12.17 5.62 -31.68
CA LYS A 150 12.00 4.57 -30.66
C LYS A 150 12.41 3.22 -31.27
N GLY A 151 13.45 2.60 -30.72
CA GLY A 151 13.88 1.27 -31.15
C GLY A 151 12.86 0.19 -30.76
N THR A 152 12.62 -0.76 -31.65
CA THR A 152 11.91 -2.01 -31.32
C THR A 152 12.92 -3.06 -30.88
N PRO A 153 12.62 -3.89 -29.85
CA PRO A 153 13.51 -4.98 -29.47
C PRO A 153 13.72 -5.93 -30.66
N GLU A 154 14.97 -6.34 -30.90
CA GLU A 154 15.26 -7.45 -31.82
C GLU A 154 14.70 -8.74 -31.21
N ALA A 155 13.95 -9.49 -32.01
CA ALA A 155 13.20 -10.69 -31.60
C ALA A 155 14.11 -11.86 -31.21
#